data_AF-A0A386ZFC5-F1
#
_entry.id   AF-A0A386ZFC5-F1
#
_cell.length_a   1.000
_cell.length_b   1.000
_cell.length_c   1.000
_cell.angle_alpha   90.00
_cell.angle_beta   90.00
_cell.angle_gamma   90.00
#
_symmetry.space_group_name_H-M   'P 1'
#
loop_
_entity.id
_entity.type
_entity.pdbx_description
1 polymer ?
#
loop_
_entity_poly.entity_id
_entity_poly.type
_entity_poly.pdbx_seq_one_letter_code
_entity_poly.pdbx_strand_id
1 'polypeptide(L)'
;MPPGLRALTAPQRALAEFLRVDPDLLAAAAAASPNLAATAADPEAVAGWISGLDSAEKDGLLLRVAFGESIVVQAELLRRVRGATPVEPEVVGARTVADLFDGAARHRAERERVKAAVRKRELARQEVERARERERRLRGLARVGEQAWDRVEALAETGRAASYDEAAELLADLRDLAVRDGRVDEFDCRVAGLHERHARRPALRRRLADPSITGRDC
;
A
#
# COMPACT_ATOMS: atom_id res chain seq x y z
N MET A 1 6.90 28.78 10.06
CA MET A 1 6.96 27.95 8.84
C MET A 1 6.77 28.84 7.63
N PRO A 2 7.56 28.68 6.55
CA PRO A 2 7.37 29.49 5.35
C PRO A 2 6.00 29.19 4.71
N PRO A 3 5.34 30.20 4.10
CA PRO A 3 4.09 29.98 3.39
C PRO A 3 4.27 29.11 2.15
N GLY A 4 3.19 28.42 1.74
CA GLY A 4 3.14 27.70 0.47
C GLY A 4 3.61 26.24 0.49
N LEU A 5 4.03 25.68 1.64
CA LEU A 5 4.47 24.28 1.70
C LEU A 5 3.33 23.26 1.44
N ARG A 6 2.06 23.68 1.53
CA ARG A 6 0.89 22.84 1.17
C ARG A 6 0.72 22.64 -0.33
N ALA A 7 1.31 23.50 -1.16
CA ALA A 7 1.08 23.54 -2.60
C ALA A 7 2.41 23.58 -3.37
N LEU A 8 3.27 22.59 -3.12
CA LEU A 8 4.56 22.50 -3.80
C LEU A 8 4.38 22.27 -5.31
N THR A 9 5.08 23.08 -6.11
CA THR A 9 5.18 22.92 -7.56
C THR A 9 6.01 21.68 -7.91
N ALA A 10 5.92 21.19 -9.14
CA ALA A 10 6.71 20.04 -9.58
C ALA A 10 8.23 20.23 -9.39
N PRO A 11 8.84 21.38 -9.74
CA PRO A 11 10.25 21.64 -9.45
C PRO A 11 10.59 21.60 -7.95
N GLN A 12 9.70 22.12 -7.09
CA GLN A 12 9.92 22.10 -5.64
C GLN A 12 9.84 20.69 -5.05
N ARG A 13 8.96 19.83 -5.58
CA ARG A 13 8.91 18.40 -5.20
C ARG A 13 10.17 17.67 -5.64
N ALA A 14 10.64 17.91 -6.88
CA ALA A 14 11.87 17.33 -7.39
C ALA A 14 13.10 17.77 -6.56
N LEU A 15 13.12 19.04 -6.12
CA LEU A 15 14.16 19.53 -5.21
C LEU A 15 14.10 18.83 -3.84
N ALA A 16 12.90 18.66 -3.27
CA ALA A 16 12.75 17.97 -1.99
C ALA A 16 13.22 16.51 -2.08
N GLU A 17 12.93 15.84 -3.19
CA GLU A 17 13.41 14.48 -3.48
C GLU A 17 14.94 14.44 -3.65
N PHE A 18 15.51 15.37 -4.43
CA PHE A 18 16.96 15.51 -4.61
C PHE A 18 17.69 15.70 -3.28
N LEU A 19 17.15 16.55 -2.40
CA LEU A 19 17.67 16.81 -1.06
C LEU A 19 17.34 15.70 -0.04
N ARG A 20 16.57 14.68 -0.45
CA ARG A 20 16.10 13.58 0.41
C ARG A 20 15.38 14.07 1.67
N VAL A 21 14.59 15.13 1.54
CA VAL A 21 13.75 15.62 2.62
C VAL A 21 12.72 14.55 2.96
N ASP A 22 12.64 14.17 4.24
CA ASP A 22 11.68 13.17 4.68
C ASP A 22 10.24 13.63 4.34
N PRO A 23 9.47 12.84 3.57
CA PRO A 23 8.11 13.22 3.19
C PRO A 23 7.17 13.36 4.40
N ASP A 24 7.40 12.65 5.51
CA ASP A 24 6.67 12.86 6.76
C ASP A 24 6.98 14.21 7.39
N LEU A 25 8.26 14.60 7.37
CA LEU A 25 8.71 15.88 7.89
C LEU A 25 8.16 17.03 7.05
N LEU A 26 8.17 16.87 5.73
CA LEU A 26 7.58 17.83 4.80
C LEU A 26 6.06 17.94 4.97
N ALA A 27 5.36 16.82 5.20
CA ALA A 27 3.93 16.81 5.49
C ALA A 27 3.61 17.50 6.83
N ALA A 28 4.37 17.20 7.88
CA ALA A 28 4.26 17.87 9.18
C ALA A 28 4.48 19.38 9.04
N ALA A 29 5.48 19.76 8.23
CA ALA A 29 5.80 21.15 7.95
C ALA A 29 4.68 21.87 7.16
N ALA A 30 4.13 21.20 6.16
CA ALA A 30 3.03 21.71 5.34
C ALA A 30 1.73 21.86 6.15
N ALA A 31 1.43 20.97 7.09
CA ALA A 31 0.25 21.08 7.94
C ALA A 31 0.20 22.42 8.70
N ALA A 32 1.36 22.95 9.08
CA ALA A 32 1.53 24.22 9.78
C ALA A 32 1.84 25.42 8.85
N SER A 33 1.95 25.20 7.54
CA SER A 33 2.31 26.25 6.59
C SER A 33 1.13 27.18 6.32
N PRO A 34 1.31 28.51 6.41
CA PRO A 34 0.32 29.45 5.90
C PRO A 34 0.15 29.30 4.38
N ASN A 35 -1.00 29.72 3.86
CA ASN A 35 -1.29 29.69 2.43
C ASN A 35 -0.49 30.78 1.70
N LEU A 36 0.03 30.45 0.51
CA LEU A 36 0.83 31.37 -0.31
C LEU A 36 0.04 32.63 -0.73
N ALA A 37 -1.28 32.54 -0.85
CA ALA A 37 -2.16 33.66 -1.17
C ALA A 37 -2.10 34.80 -0.15
N ALA A 38 -1.74 34.52 1.11
CA ALA A 38 -1.51 35.56 2.12
C ALA A 38 -0.22 36.39 1.89
N THR A 39 0.55 36.06 0.85
CA THR A 39 1.87 36.68 0.55
C THR A 39 1.99 37.21 -0.88
N ALA A 40 0.96 37.06 -1.73
CA ALA A 40 0.92 37.81 -2.98
C ALA A 40 0.77 39.29 -2.61
N ALA A 41 1.71 40.14 -3.05
CA ALA A 41 1.62 41.56 -2.77
C ALA A 41 0.34 42.09 -3.41
N ASP A 42 -0.57 42.60 -2.58
CA ASP A 42 -1.82 43.20 -3.03
C ASP A 42 -1.50 44.28 -4.08
N PRO A 43 -2.07 44.19 -5.30
CA PRO A 43 -1.84 45.19 -6.36
C PRO A 43 -2.08 46.62 -5.89
N GLU A 44 -3.03 46.84 -4.98
CA GLU A 44 -3.32 48.16 -4.42
C GLU A 44 -2.22 48.62 -3.45
N ALA A 45 -1.71 47.74 -2.59
CA ALA A 45 -0.55 48.01 -1.74
C ALA A 45 0.73 48.28 -2.56
N VAL A 46 0.92 47.54 -3.65
CA VAL A 46 2.05 47.77 -4.58
C VAL A 46 1.91 49.13 -5.26
N ALA A 47 0.72 49.47 -5.77
CA ALA A 47 0.46 50.76 -6.40
C ALA A 47 0.63 51.92 -5.41
N GLY A 48 0.12 51.79 -4.19
CA GLY A 48 0.28 52.76 -3.12
C GLY A 48 1.75 52.99 -2.76
N TRP A 49 2.54 51.93 -2.62
CA TRP A 49 3.97 52.05 -2.35
C TRP A 49 4.74 52.70 -3.51
N ILE A 50 4.46 52.29 -4.76
CA ILE A 50 5.06 52.91 -5.96
C ILE A 50 4.70 54.40 -6.03
N SER A 51 3.48 54.78 -5.66
CA SER A 51 3.05 56.19 -5.71
C SER A 51 3.92 57.08 -4.81
N GLY A 52 4.38 56.56 -3.67
CA GLY A 52 5.22 57.28 -2.70
C GLY A 52 6.70 57.40 -3.04
N LEU A 53 7.18 56.72 -4.09
CA LEU A 53 8.56 56.91 -4.58
C LEU A 53 8.71 58.28 -5.26
N ASP A 54 9.87 58.89 -5.11
CA ASP A 54 10.19 60.11 -5.84
C ASP A 54 10.39 59.84 -7.35
N SER A 55 10.44 60.91 -8.15
CA SER A 55 10.61 60.78 -9.60
C SER A 55 11.98 60.21 -9.98
N ALA A 56 13.05 60.51 -9.23
CA ALA A 56 14.40 60.05 -9.55
C ALA A 56 14.54 58.53 -9.35
N GLU A 57 13.92 57.99 -8.30
CA GLU A 57 13.85 56.56 -8.04
C GLU A 57 13.01 55.83 -9.10
N LYS A 58 11.84 56.39 -9.48
CA LYS A 58 11.01 55.85 -10.55
C LYS A 58 11.76 55.79 -11.88
N ASP A 59 12.41 56.88 -12.26
CA ASP A 59 13.19 56.98 -13.50
C ASP A 59 14.37 56.00 -13.51
N GLY A 60 15.08 55.87 -12.39
CA GLY A 60 16.18 54.91 -12.24
C GLY A 60 15.73 53.45 -12.40
N LEU A 61 14.58 53.09 -11.84
CA LEU A 61 14.02 51.74 -12.00
C LEU A 61 13.56 51.48 -13.44
N LEU A 62 12.92 52.45 -14.09
CA LEU A 62 12.48 52.34 -15.49
C LEU A 62 13.66 52.22 -16.46
N LEU A 63 14.74 52.97 -16.23
CA LEU A 63 15.97 52.84 -17.02
C LEU A 63 16.56 51.43 -16.90
N ARG A 64 16.65 50.87 -15.69
CA ARG A 64 17.14 49.50 -15.48
C ARG A 64 16.28 48.45 -16.19
N VAL A 65 14.96 48.63 -16.19
CA VAL A 65 14.04 47.78 -16.96
C VAL A 65 14.31 47.91 -18.47
N ALA A 66 14.51 49.12 -18.98
CA ALA A 66 14.83 49.36 -20.39
C ALA A 66 16.15 48.68 -20.82
N PHE A 67 17.12 48.52 -19.90
CA PHE A 67 18.37 47.79 -20.11
C PHE A 67 18.28 46.28 -19.83
N GLY A 68 17.08 45.72 -19.64
CA GLY A 68 16.87 44.27 -19.55
C GLY A 68 16.90 43.70 -18.13
N GLU A 69 16.96 44.52 -17.08
CA GLU A 69 16.96 44.05 -15.69
C GLU A 69 15.55 43.81 -15.12
N SER A 70 14.55 43.53 -15.97
CA SER A 70 13.13 43.48 -15.57
C SER A 70 12.86 42.52 -14.41
N ILE A 71 13.46 41.32 -14.43
CA ILE A 71 13.29 40.31 -13.37
C ILE A 71 13.94 40.75 -12.05
N VAL A 72 15.09 41.40 -12.10
CA VAL A 72 15.82 41.88 -10.91
C VAL A 72 15.08 43.04 -10.27
N VAL A 73 14.63 44.00 -11.09
CA VAL A 73 13.81 45.14 -10.65
C VAL A 73 12.48 44.66 -10.07
N GLN A 74 11.82 43.69 -10.69
CA GLN A 74 10.60 43.10 -10.16
C GLN A 74 10.82 42.44 -8.79
N ALA A 75 11.88 41.64 -8.64
CA ALA A 75 12.20 40.99 -7.37
C ALA A 75 12.51 42.01 -6.26
N GLU A 76 13.23 43.08 -6.61
CA GLU A 76 13.56 44.18 -5.71
C GLU A 76 12.31 44.94 -5.25
N LEU A 77 11.43 45.33 -6.17
CA LEU A 77 10.16 46.01 -5.89
C LEU A 77 9.29 45.19 -4.93
N LEU A 78 9.08 43.90 -5.25
CA LEU A 78 8.28 43.02 -4.41
C LEU A 78 8.89 42.82 -3.02
N ARG A 79 10.23 42.82 -2.89
CA ARG A 79 10.90 42.78 -1.59
C ARG A 79 10.67 44.06 -0.80
N ARG A 80 10.78 45.24 -1.43
CA ARG A 80 10.59 46.54 -0.77
C ARG A 80 9.13 46.72 -0.30
N VAL A 81 8.15 46.35 -1.12
CA VAL A 81 6.72 46.37 -0.73
C VAL A 81 6.46 45.48 0.49
N ARG A 82 7.00 44.26 0.51
CA ARG A 82 6.88 43.33 1.65
C ARG A 82 7.63 43.78 2.90
N GLY A 83 8.70 44.57 2.76
CA GLY A 83 9.45 45.15 3.89
C GLY A 83 8.82 46.42 4.45
N ALA A 84 8.03 47.14 3.65
CA ALA A 84 7.34 48.35 4.04
C ALA A 84 5.95 48.08 4.67
N THR A 85 5.35 46.92 4.40
CA THR A 85 4.20 46.43 5.14
C THR A 85 4.69 45.72 6.40
N PRO A 86 4.40 46.22 7.61
CA PRO A 86 4.65 45.45 8.82
C PRO A 86 3.64 44.31 8.84
N VAL A 87 3.95 43.20 8.18
CA VAL A 87 3.38 41.92 8.55
C VAL A 87 4.09 41.57 9.84
N GLU A 88 3.54 42.02 10.98
CA GLU A 88 3.93 41.42 12.25
C GLU A 88 3.81 39.92 12.05
N PRO A 89 4.90 39.14 12.16
CA PRO A 89 4.75 37.72 12.19
C PRO A 89 3.92 37.46 13.45
N GLU A 90 2.66 37.07 13.25
CA GLU A 90 1.90 36.41 14.30
C GLU A 90 2.72 35.16 14.66
N VAL A 91 3.64 35.31 15.61
CA VAL A 91 4.39 34.22 16.20
C VAL A 91 3.41 33.53 17.14
N VAL A 92 2.40 32.89 16.56
CA VAL A 92 1.55 31.94 17.25
C VAL A 92 2.42 30.73 17.56
N GLY A 93 3.11 30.82 18.70
CA GLY A 93 3.99 29.80 19.26
C GLY A 93 5.18 29.47 18.36
N ALA A 94 6.37 29.93 18.72
CA ALA A 94 7.61 29.43 18.13
C ALA A 94 7.69 27.92 18.40
N ARG A 95 7.27 27.12 17.42
CA ARG A 95 7.36 25.66 17.51
C ARG A 95 8.82 25.26 17.43
N THR A 96 9.16 24.28 18.25
CA THR A 96 10.51 23.73 18.28
C THR A 96 10.70 22.76 17.12
N VAL A 97 11.96 22.50 16.78
CA VAL A 97 12.32 21.44 15.84
C VAL A 97 11.75 20.09 16.30
N ALA A 98 11.64 19.87 17.62
CA ALA A 98 11.05 18.65 18.19
C ALA A 98 9.57 18.47 17.78
N ASP A 99 8.78 19.53 17.77
CA ASP A 99 7.36 19.46 17.35
C ASP A 99 7.20 18.99 15.89
N LEU A 100 8.17 19.31 15.02
CA LEU A 100 8.17 18.84 13.63
C LEU A 100 8.51 17.37 13.53
N PHE A 101 9.48 16.90 14.31
CA PHE A 101 9.82 15.47 14.37
C PHE A 101 8.68 14.64 14.97
N ASP A 102 8.00 15.14 16.00
CA ASP A 102 6.81 14.50 16.56
C ASP A 102 5.66 14.45 15.54
N GLY A 103 5.43 15.55 14.82
CA GLY A 103 4.48 15.59 13.71
C GLY A 103 4.83 14.56 12.64
N ALA A 104 6.10 14.46 12.25
CA ALA A 104 6.58 13.49 11.28
C ALA A 104 6.38 12.04 11.77
N ALA A 105 6.66 11.76 13.04
CA ALA A 105 6.44 10.45 13.64
C ALA A 105 4.96 10.06 13.62
N ARG A 106 4.04 11.00 13.90
CA ARG A 106 2.59 10.77 13.80
C ARG A 106 2.17 10.48 12.35
N HIS A 107 2.66 11.23 11.38
CA HIS A 107 2.39 10.97 9.97
C HIS A 107 2.90 9.60 9.52
N ARG A 108 4.11 9.21 9.95
CA ARG A 108 4.68 7.89 9.67
C ARG A 108 3.82 6.77 10.23
N ALA A 109 3.44 6.89 11.50
CA ALA A 109 2.61 5.91 12.18
C ALA A 109 1.25 5.74 11.48
N GLU A 110 0.63 6.84 11.07
CA GLU A 110 -0.65 6.80 10.37
C GLU A 110 -0.53 6.12 9.00
N ARG A 111 0.51 6.44 8.22
CA ARG A 111 0.75 5.75 6.93
C ARG A 111 0.95 4.26 7.10
N GLU A 112 1.74 3.84 8.09
CA GLU A 112 1.97 2.41 8.34
C GLU A 112 0.70 1.70 8.82
N ARG A 113 -0.14 2.35 9.62
CA ARG A 113 -1.47 1.82 9.99
C ARG A 113 -2.36 1.61 8.78
N VAL A 114 -2.44 2.59 7.87
CA VAL A 114 -3.23 2.48 6.64
C VAL A 114 -2.70 1.35 5.76
N LYS A 115 -1.38 1.26 5.54
CA LYS A 115 -0.77 0.15 4.77
C LYS A 115 -1.02 -1.21 5.40
N ALA A 116 -0.91 -1.31 6.73
CA ALA A 116 -1.21 -2.55 7.46
C ALA A 116 -2.69 -2.95 7.31
N ALA A 117 -3.61 -1.99 7.41
CA ALA A 117 -5.03 -2.23 7.21
C ALA A 117 -5.36 -2.72 5.79
N VAL A 118 -4.73 -2.13 4.76
CA VAL A 118 -4.87 -2.58 3.37
C VAL A 118 -4.34 -4.01 3.20
N ARG A 119 -3.14 -4.30 3.70
CA ARG A 119 -2.55 -5.66 3.66
C ARG A 119 -3.44 -6.69 4.35
N LYS A 120 -3.96 -6.37 5.54
CA LYS A 120 -4.86 -7.25 6.29
C LYS A 120 -6.16 -7.54 5.52
N ARG A 121 -6.75 -6.50 4.89
CA ARG A 121 -7.95 -6.66 4.05
C ARG A 121 -7.69 -7.54 2.83
N GLU A 122 -6.54 -7.39 2.20
CA GLU A 122 -6.16 -8.19 1.03
C GLU A 122 -5.93 -9.66 1.40
N LEU A 123 -5.20 -9.93 2.49
CA LEU A 123 -5.04 -11.29 3.01
C LEU A 123 -6.40 -11.94 3.34
N ALA A 124 -7.28 -11.22 4.03
CA ALA A 124 -8.62 -11.73 4.34
C ALA A 124 -9.44 -12.04 3.08
N ARG A 125 -9.33 -11.22 2.02
CA ARG A 125 -9.97 -11.51 0.73
C ARG A 125 -9.42 -12.79 0.11
N GLN A 126 -8.11 -12.96 0.10
CA GLN A 126 -7.47 -14.16 -0.43
C GLN A 126 -7.85 -15.41 0.36
N GLU A 127 -7.95 -15.32 1.69
CA GLU A 127 -8.42 -16.42 2.54
C GLU A 127 -9.87 -16.80 2.22
N VAL A 128 -10.76 -15.81 2.04
CA VAL A 128 -12.16 -16.05 1.66
C VAL A 128 -12.26 -16.70 0.28
N GLU A 129 -11.50 -16.23 -0.71
CA GLU A 129 -11.50 -16.81 -2.05
C GLU A 129 -10.94 -18.25 -2.05
N ARG A 130 -9.82 -18.49 -1.34
CA ARG A 130 -9.28 -19.85 -1.17
C ARG A 130 -10.27 -20.78 -0.48
N ALA A 131 -10.98 -20.30 0.53
CA ALA A 131 -12.02 -21.07 1.21
C ALA A 131 -13.20 -21.37 0.27
N ARG A 132 -13.62 -20.41 -0.56
CA ARG A 132 -14.68 -20.59 -1.57
C ARG A 132 -14.28 -21.58 -2.66
N GLU A 133 -13.07 -21.49 -3.18
CA GLU A 133 -12.53 -22.44 -4.16
C GLU A 133 -12.48 -23.84 -3.58
N ARG A 134 -11.97 -23.98 -2.34
CA ARG A 134 -11.96 -25.26 -1.63
C ARG A 134 -13.37 -25.81 -1.46
N GLU A 135 -14.33 -24.98 -1.02
CA GLU A 135 -15.72 -25.40 -0.86
C GLU A 135 -16.36 -25.81 -2.21
N ARG A 136 -16.04 -25.12 -3.31
CA ARG A 136 -16.49 -25.49 -4.67
C ARG A 136 -15.91 -26.83 -5.09
N ARG A 137 -14.61 -27.08 -4.86
CA ARG A 137 -13.98 -28.39 -5.15
C ARG A 137 -14.66 -29.51 -4.37
N LEU A 138 -14.82 -29.35 -3.05
CA LEU A 138 -15.50 -30.33 -2.20
C LEU A 138 -16.96 -30.57 -2.64
N ARG A 139 -17.71 -29.52 -3.01
CA ARG A 139 -19.07 -29.67 -3.56
C ARG A 139 -19.10 -30.40 -4.89
N GLY A 140 -18.10 -30.18 -5.75
CA GLY A 140 -17.92 -30.92 -6.99
C GLY A 140 -17.70 -32.41 -6.72
N LEU A 141 -16.78 -32.73 -5.82
CA LEU A 141 -16.49 -34.11 -5.43
C LEU A 141 -17.68 -34.81 -4.79
N ALA A 142 -18.45 -34.11 -3.95
CA ALA A 142 -19.68 -34.63 -3.35
C ALA A 142 -20.71 -35.12 -4.39
N ARG A 143 -20.82 -34.41 -5.52
CA ARG A 143 -21.76 -34.75 -6.61
C ARG A 143 -21.29 -35.93 -7.45
N VAL A 144 -19.98 -36.09 -7.54
CA VAL A 144 -19.33 -37.08 -8.42
C VAL A 144 -19.12 -38.40 -7.67
N GLY A 145 -19.00 -38.37 -6.33
CA GLY A 145 -19.12 -39.54 -5.46
C GLY A 145 -18.17 -40.67 -5.86
N GLU A 146 -18.73 -41.77 -6.36
CA GLU A 146 -17.99 -42.96 -6.84
C GLU A 146 -17.02 -42.66 -7.98
N GLN A 147 -17.35 -41.75 -8.90
CA GLN A 147 -16.44 -41.39 -10.00
C GLN A 147 -15.16 -40.70 -9.51
N ALA A 148 -15.17 -40.11 -8.31
CA ALA A 148 -13.95 -39.57 -7.69
C ALA A 148 -13.02 -40.71 -7.23
N TRP A 149 -13.59 -41.81 -6.72
CA TRP A 149 -12.83 -43.01 -6.37
C TRP A 149 -12.28 -43.72 -7.62
N ASP A 150 -13.08 -43.83 -8.69
CA ASP A 150 -12.61 -44.39 -9.97
C ASP A 150 -11.39 -43.61 -10.52
N ARG A 151 -11.39 -42.28 -10.34
CA ARG A 151 -10.26 -41.43 -10.73
C ARG A 151 -9.03 -41.67 -9.86
N VAL A 152 -9.20 -41.88 -8.55
CA VAL A 152 -8.07 -42.27 -7.67
C VAL A 152 -7.47 -43.59 -8.14
N GLU A 153 -8.30 -44.58 -8.48
CA GLU A 153 -7.82 -45.88 -8.98
C GLU A 153 -7.09 -45.73 -10.32
N ALA A 154 -7.66 -45.00 -11.27
CA ALA A 154 -7.00 -44.73 -12.55
C ALA A 154 -5.64 -44.03 -12.38
N LEU A 155 -5.56 -43.03 -11.49
CA LEU A 155 -4.31 -42.34 -11.18
C LEU A 155 -3.29 -43.29 -10.51
N ALA A 156 -3.75 -44.17 -9.62
CA ALA A 156 -2.95 -45.19 -8.98
C ALA A 156 -2.43 -46.24 -9.98
N GLU A 157 -3.15 -46.52 -11.07
CA GLU A 157 -2.76 -47.45 -12.12
C GLU A 157 -1.68 -46.91 -13.05
N THR A 158 -1.71 -45.62 -13.40
CA THR A 158 -0.77 -45.00 -14.37
C THR A 158 0.71 -45.11 -14.02
N GLY A 159 1.05 -45.31 -12.74
CA GLY A 159 2.42 -45.60 -12.33
C GLY A 159 3.37 -44.40 -12.26
N ARG A 160 2.87 -43.15 -12.45
CA ARG A 160 3.70 -41.93 -12.51
C ARG A 160 3.70 -41.19 -11.18
N ALA A 161 4.84 -40.58 -10.84
CA ALA A 161 4.97 -39.78 -9.61
C ALA A 161 3.93 -38.64 -9.56
N ALA A 162 3.80 -37.83 -10.59
CA ALA A 162 2.80 -36.74 -10.62
C ALA A 162 1.36 -37.25 -10.40
N SER A 163 1.02 -38.42 -10.95
CA SER A 163 -0.30 -39.02 -10.78
C SER A 163 -0.53 -39.53 -9.35
N TYR A 164 0.53 -39.94 -8.64
CA TYR A 164 0.42 -40.28 -7.22
C TYR A 164 0.26 -39.05 -6.32
N ASP A 165 0.84 -37.90 -6.69
CA ASP A 165 0.60 -36.63 -6.00
C ASP A 165 -0.86 -36.20 -6.18
N GLU A 166 -1.39 -36.27 -7.41
CA GLU A 166 -2.80 -35.95 -7.71
C GLU A 166 -3.77 -36.90 -6.99
N ALA A 167 -3.45 -38.20 -6.91
CA ALA A 167 -4.25 -39.18 -6.16
C ALA A 167 -4.26 -38.88 -4.64
N ALA A 168 -3.12 -38.45 -4.09
CA ALA A 168 -3.00 -38.08 -2.69
C ALA A 168 -3.82 -36.82 -2.35
N GLU A 169 -3.77 -35.79 -3.21
CA GLU A 169 -4.60 -34.59 -3.06
C GLU A 169 -6.10 -34.91 -3.12
N LEU A 170 -6.51 -35.76 -4.08
CA LEU A 170 -7.90 -36.17 -4.23
C LEU A 170 -8.41 -36.97 -3.02
N LEU A 171 -7.57 -37.84 -2.45
CA LEU A 171 -7.90 -38.57 -1.23
C LEU A 171 -8.01 -37.67 0.01
N ALA A 172 -7.16 -36.65 0.13
CA ALA A 172 -7.27 -35.67 1.21
C ALA A 172 -8.61 -34.88 1.12
N ASP A 173 -8.99 -34.45 -0.08
CA ASP A 173 -10.29 -33.78 -0.31
C ASP A 173 -11.48 -34.73 -0.02
N LEU A 174 -11.38 -36.01 -0.38
CA LEU A 174 -12.41 -37.02 -0.06
C LEU A 174 -12.51 -37.32 1.44
N ARG A 175 -11.38 -37.31 2.16
CA ARG A 175 -11.37 -37.41 3.62
C ARG A 175 -12.06 -36.22 4.28
N ASP A 176 -11.75 -35.00 3.83
CA ASP A 176 -12.40 -33.78 4.33
C ASP A 176 -13.93 -33.82 4.12
N LEU A 177 -14.36 -34.37 2.97
CA LEU A 177 -15.78 -34.62 2.70
C LEU A 177 -16.36 -35.66 3.67
N ALA A 178 -15.68 -36.78 3.89
CA ALA A 178 -16.11 -37.83 4.79
C ALA A 178 -16.21 -37.34 6.25
N VAL A 179 -15.28 -36.52 6.71
CA VAL A 179 -15.32 -35.86 8.04
C VAL A 179 -16.54 -34.95 8.15
N ARG A 180 -16.81 -34.12 7.12
CA ARG A 180 -17.98 -33.22 7.12
C ARG A 180 -19.30 -33.99 7.14
N ASP A 181 -19.38 -35.08 6.38
CA ASP A 181 -20.58 -35.87 6.23
C ASP A 181 -20.73 -36.96 7.33
N GLY A 182 -19.76 -37.09 8.24
CA GLY A 182 -19.77 -38.09 9.32
C GLY A 182 -19.54 -39.54 8.87
N ARG A 183 -18.91 -39.73 7.70
CA ARG A 183 -18.68 -41.04 7.05
C ARG A 183 -17.20 -41.43 7.02
N VAL A 184 -16.45 -41.05 8.04
CA VAL A 184 -14.99 -41.31 8.13
C VAL A 184 -14.69 -42.81 8.10
N ASP A 185 -15.49 -43.63 8.78
CA ASP A 185 -15.30 -45.09 8.79
C ASP A 185 -15.42 -45.71 7.38
N GLU A 186 -16.35 -45.21 6.55
CA GLU A 186 -16.53 -45.66 5.15
C GLU A 186 -15.31 -45.29 4.31
N PHE A 187 -14.76 -44.09 4.52
CA PHE A 187 -13.54 -43.62 3.87
C PHE A 187 -12.34 -44.49 4.26
N ASP A 188 -12.15 -44.74 5.56
CA ASP A 188 -11.02 -45.53 6.07
C ASP A 188 -11.07 -46.97 5.54
N CYS A 189 -12.26 -47.59 5.49
CA CYS A 189 -12.44 -48.91 4.89
C CYS A 189 -12.06 -48.95 3.40
N ARG A 190 -12.45 -47.91 2.65
CA ARG A 190 -12.12 -47.80 1.21
C ARG A 190 -10.63 -47.56 0.97
N VAL A 191 -9.99 -46.71 1.77
CA VAL A 191 -8.54 -46.46 1.70
C VAL A 191 -7.75 -47.72 2.08
N ALA A 192 -8.19 -48.48 3.09
CA ALA A 192 -7.59 -49.77 3.43
C ALA A 192 -7.64 -50.76 2.25
N GLY A 193 -8.80 -50.88 1.59
CA GLY A 193 -8.94 -51.71 0.38
C GLY A 193 -8.05 -51.25 -0.78
N LEU A 194 -7.87 -49.94 -0.97
CA LEU A 194 -6.96 -49.38 -1.96
C LEU A 194 -5.50 -49.73 -1.65
N HIS A 195 -5.10 -49.65 -0.37
CA HIS A 195 -3.77 -50.05 0.09
C HIS A 195 -3.47 -51.53 -0.17
N GLU A 196 -4.45 -52.41 0.04
CA GLU A 196 -4.31 -53.84 -0.24
C GLU A 196 -4.17 -54.12 -1.74
N ARG A 197 -5.01 -53.51 -2.58
CA ARG A 197 -4.96 -53.67 -4.04
C ARG A 197 -3.63 -53.20 -4.64
N HIS A 198 -3.07 -52.11 -4.11
CA HIS A 198 -1.78 -51.57 -4.55
C HIS A 198 -0.60 -51.96 -3.64
N ALA A 199 -0.70 -53.05 -2.89
CA ALA A 199 0.34 -53.51 -1.96
C ALA A 199 1.71 -53.69 -2.65
N ARG A 200 1.73 -54.05 -3.93
CA ARG A 200 2.94 -54.25 -4.75
C ARG A 200 3.60 -52.96 -5.27
N ARG A 201 3.05 -51.78 -4.96
CA ARG A 201 3.54 -50.46 -5.41
C ARG A 201 4.04 -49.60 -4.23
N PRO A 202 5.30 -49.75 -3.79
CA PRO A 202 5.80 -49.11 -2.56
C PRO A 202 5.83 -47.58 -2.62
N ALA A 203 6.06 -46.99 -3.81
CA ALA A 203 6.05 -45.53 -3.99
C ALA A 203 4.66 -44.90 -3.75
N LEU A 204 3.61 -45.57 -4.21
CA LEU A 204 2.22 -45.14 -3.98
C LEU A 204 1.86 -45.30 -2.50
N ARG A 205 2.21 -46.45 -1.89
CA ARG A 205 1.96 -46.68 -0.44
C ARG A 205 2.57 -45.58 0.44
N ARG A 206 3.78 -45.11 0.12
CA ARG A 206 4.45 -44.05 0.90
C ARG A 206 3.69 -42.71 0.85
N ARG A 207 3.06 -42.39 -0.28
CA ARG A 207 2.28 -41.15 -0.43
C ARG A 207 0.85 -41.27 0.09
N LEU A 208 0.26 -42.47 0.01
CA LEU A 208 -1.03 -42.76 0.64
C LEU A 208 -0.93 -42.80 2.17
N ALA A 209 0.24 -43.15 2.72
CA ALA A 209 0.53 -43.09 4.15
C ALA A 209 0.79 -41.65 4.66
N ASP A 210 0.50 -40.63 3.86
CA ASP A 210 0.61 -39.24 4.30
C ASP A 210 -0.43 -38.98 5.42
N PRO A 211 -0.05 -38.29 6.52
CA PRO A 211 -0.95 -38.00 7.63
C PRO A 211 -2.13 -37.09 7.25
N SER A 212 -2.08 -36.41 6.11
CA SER A 212 -3.25 -35.72 5.54
C SER A 212 -4.36 -36.68 5.09
N ILE A 213 -4.02 -37.94 4.79
CA ILE A 213 -4.95 -38.98 4.26
C ILE A 213 -5.30 -40.03 5.33
N THR A 214 -4.34 -40.43 6.17
CA THR A 214 -4.48 -41.61 7.07
C THR A 214 -5.07 -41.32 8.44
N GLY A 215 -5.50 -40.08 8.71
CA GLY A 215 -5.85 -39.70 10.07
C GLY A 215 -4.61 -39.33 10.85
N ARG A 216 -4.61 -38.13 11.47
CA ARG A 216 -3.76 -37.94 12.65
C ARG A 216 -4.32 -38.89 13.69
N ASP A 217 -3.50 -39.83 14.14
CA ASP A 217 -3.70 -40.51 15.41
C ASP A 217 -4.15 -39.48 16.45
N CYS A 218 -5.24 -39.81 17.16
CA CYS A 218 -5.74 -39.02 18.28
C CYS A 218 -4.68 -38.84 19.36
#